data_AF-A0A2P6PLA9-F1
#
_entry.id   AF-A0A2P6PLA9-F1
#
_cell.length_a   1.000
_cell.length_b   1.000
_cell.length_c   1.000
_cell.angle_alpha   90.00
_cell.angle_beta   90.00
_cell.angle_gamma   90.00
#
_symmetry.space_group_name_H-M   'P 1'
#
loop_
_entity.id
_entity.type
_entity.pdbx_description
1 polymer ?
#
loop_
_entity_poly.entity_id
_entity_poly.type
_entity_poly.pdbx_seq_one_letter_code
_entity_poly.pdbx_strand_id
1 'polypeptide(L)'
;MMVQSQTQCAHHQAFVSCDLTGVPSPDTPCKRCQHPKENWFCLSCKDIFCSSSVYGHFIQHYQETKHCLSVNCSNNLIYCYSCRKFLDAEVIQKLWAKGRSSSSKLESIDAMIVDVIDLLSKPIPSINVHPQLDVQSFGGQDELALAKEGLRKIFDCGLKALADPKVQEEFLLYSATLLSAESCPSELKVNLSSFRCNLSEETSAFVKAQDELKVASDLSASITQKKFVVLQQTSKYDEVKKEIVASDEKVAGFKAMIKELEEQIKRLEACLATEESNRVKIDEAIGSIEKQVTTARDGLVSDLAQASSMEGSTQAANKLVARKQSDWDNLKLSFTKFA
;
A
#
# COMPACT_ATOMS: atom_id res chain seq x y z
N MET A 1 12.65 24.65 -22.36
CA MET A 1 13.89 23.87 -22.10
C MET A 1 13.48 22.52 -21.54
N MET A 2 13.84 21.42 -22.21
CA MET A 2 13.53 20.07 -21.73
C MET A 2 14.41 19.77 -20.51
N VAL A 3 13.78 19.60 -19.35
CA VAL A 3 14.46 19.19 -18.11
C VAL A 3 14.84 17.72 -18.28
N GLN A 4 16.14 17.43 -18.37
CA GLN A 4 16.64 16.06 -18.43
C GLN A 4 16.39 15.37 -17.08
N SER A 5 15.40 14.47 -17.03
CA SER A 5 15.26 13.49 -15.96
C SER A 5 16.33 12.40 -16.13
N GLN A 6 16.88 11.92 -15.02
CA GLN A 6 17.74 10.73 -15.01
C GLN A 6 17.02 9.62 -14.27
N THR A 7 17.08 8.41 -14.84
CA THR A 7 16.48 7.22 -14.25
C THR A 7 17.08 6.89 -12.90
N GLN A 8 18.38 7.12 -12.68
CA GLN A 8 19.07 6.86 -11.41
C GLN A 8 20.26 7.82 -11.19
N CYS A 9 20.61 8.08 -9.92
CA CYS A 9 21.88 8.72 -9.55
C CYS A 9 22.55 7.93 -8.41
N ALA A 10 23.88 8.02 -8.27
CA ALA A 10 24.62 7.31 -7.21
C ALA A 10 24.13 7.62 -5.78
N HIS A 11 23.53 8.80 -5.58
CA HIS A 11 22.95 9.21 -4.30
C HIS A 11 21.62 8.49 -3.97
N HIS A 12 20.99 7.82 -4.94
CA HIS A 12 19.77 7.03 -4.73
C HIS A 12 20.04 5.74 -3.93
N GLN A 13 21.21 5.12 -4.06
CA GLN A 13 21.51 3.86 -3.37
C GLN A 13 21.57 4.00 -1.84
N ALA A 14 22.06 5.13 -1.34
CA ALA A 14 22.02 5.48 0.09
C ALA A 14 20.58 5.61 0.65
N PHE A 15 19.57 5.61 -0.25
CA PHE A 15 18.18 5.87 0.06
C PHE A 15 17.26 4.63 -0.09
N VAL A 16 17.68 3.58 -0.80
CA VAL A 16 16.88 2.32 -0.94
C VAL A 16 16.60 1.65 0.43
N SER A 17 17.36 2.02 1.46
CA SER A 17 17.22 1.58 2.86
C SER A 17 16.34 2.50 3.72
N CYS A 18 15.88 3.65 3.21
CA CYS A 18 15.20 4.65 4.02
C CYS A 18 13.68 4.50 3.94
N ASP A 19 13.02 4.40 5.10
CA ASP A 19 11.56 4.28 5.16
C ASP A 19 10.87 5.55 4.65
N LEU A 20 9.87 5.37 3.79
CA LEU A 20 9.11 6.42 3.10
C LEU A 20 7.69 6.58 3.63
N THR A 21 7.36 5.86 4.70
CA THR A 21 6.04 5.86 5.38
C THR A 21 5.56 7.23 5.90
N GLY A 22 6.34 8.31 5.77
CA GLY A 22 6.06 9.62 6.38
C GLY A 22 6.18 10.83 5.47
N VAL A 23 5.89 10.74 4.16
CA VAL A 23 5.77 11.97 3.35
C VAL A 23 4.57 12.78 3.92
N PRO A 24 4.81 14.00 4.43
CA PRO A 24 3.79 14.82 5.09
C PRO A 24 2.68 15.22 4.13
N SER A 25 1.54 15.66 4.66
CA SER A 25 0.49 16.24 3.82
C SER A 25 1.02 17.45 3.03
N PRO A 26 0.47 17.75 1.84
CA PRO A 26 0.88 18.89 1.02
C PRO A 26 0.86 20.24 1.76
N ASP A 27 0.02 20.36 2.78
CA ASP A 27 -0.17 21.56 3.59
C ASP A 27 0.79 21.65 4.79
N THR A 28 1.67 20.66 4.97
CA THR A 28 2.59 20.66 6.11
C THR A 28 3.60 21.80 5.95
N PRO A 29 3.69 22.72 6.93
CA PRO A 29 4.45 23.96 6.77
C PRO A 29 5.96 23.75 6.87
N CYS A 30 6.72 24.69 6.32
CA CYS A 30 8.18 24.71 6.45
C CYS A 30 8.60 24.83 7.91
N LYS A 31 9.53 23.98 8.37
CA LYS A 31 10.06 23.97 9.74
C LYS A 31 10.66 25.31 10.20
N ARG A 32 11.17 26.13 9.27
CA ARG A 32 11.82 27.43 9.58
C ARG A 32 10.84 28.60 9.52
N CYS A 33 10.13 28.78 8.39
CA CYS A 33 9.29 29.96 8.17
C CYS A 33 7.79 29.71 8.25
N GLN A 34 7.36 28.47 8.52
CA GLN A 34 5.96 28.07 8.59
C GLN A 34 5.13 28.30 7.31
N HIS A 35 5.78 28.55 6.16
CA HIS A 35 5.09 28.71 4.88
C HIS A 35 4.40 27.40 4.47
N PRO A 36 3.11 27.39 4.06
CA PRO A 36 2.34 26.17 3.86
C PRO A 36 2.49 25.54 2.46
N LYS A 37 3.07 26.25 1.49
CA LYS A 37 3.15 25.82 0.09
C LYS A 37 4.59 25.67 -0.40
N GLU A 38 4.76 24.87 -1.45
CA GLU A 38 6.03 24.63 -2.14
C GLU A 38 7.10 24.08 -1.19
N ASN A 39 6.69 23.13 -0.34
CA ASN A 39 7.53 22.51 0.66
C ASN A 39 8.13 21.20 0.17
N TRP A 40 9.36 20.97 0.60
CA TRP A 40 10.19 19.83 0.23
C TRP A 40 10.56 19.06 1.49
N PHE A 41 10.25 17.77 1.47
CA PHE A 41 10.55 16.82 2.51
C PHE A 41 11.94 16.22 2.31
N CYS A 42 12.80 16.34 3.30
CA CYS A 42 14.15 15.79 3.25
C CYS A 42 14.10 14.28 3.45
N LEU A 43 14.64 13.55 2.49
CA LEU A 43 14.60 12.09 2.52
C LEU A 43 15.55 11.48 3.56
N SER A 44 16.61 12.20 3.93
CA SER A 44 17.62 11.76 4.91
C SER A 44 17.17 11.96 6.35
N CYS A 45 16.65 13.15 6.71
CA CYS A 45 16.33 13.49 8.10
C CYS A 45 14.84 13.75 8.37
N LYS A 46 13.97 13.61 7.36
CA LYS A 46 12.51 13.74 7.47
C LYS A 46 11.99 15.12 7.88
N ASP A 47 12.84 16.15 7.82
CA ASP A 47 12.42 17.54 8.03
C ASP A 47 11.88 18.18 6.74
N ILE A 48 11.06 19.23 6.89
CA ILE A 48 10.37 19.91 5.80
C ILE A 48 10.88 21.33 5.66
N PHE A 49 11.27 21.71 4.44
CA PHE A 49 11.74 23.06 4.14
C PHE A 49 11.15 23.61 2.85
N CYS A 50 10.89 24.91 2.80
CA CYS A 50 10.36 25.55 1.60
C CYS A 50 11.39 25.58 0.47
N SER A 51 10.89 25.58 -0.76
CA SER A 51 11.69 25.66 -1.98
C SER A 51 12.43 26.99 -2.12
N SER A 52 13.34 27.07 -3.11
CA SER A 52 13.99 28.31 -3.53
C SER A 52 13.05 29.36 -4.09
N SER A 53 11.87 28.94 -4.59
CA SER A 53 10.84 29.86 -5.08
C SER A 53 10.10 30.59 -3.96
N VAL A 54 10.34 30.18 -2.69
CA VAL A 54 9.78 30.83 -1.49
C VAL A 54 10.90 31.55 -0.73
N TYR A 55 11.61 30.85 0.17
CA TYR A 55 12.75 31.39 0.94
C TYR A 55 14.03 30.54 0.84
N GLY A 56 13.99 29.40 0.14
CA GLY A 56 15.17 28.57 -0.10
C GLY A 56 15.70 27.82 1.12
N HIS A 57 14.88 27.59 2.15
CA HIS A 57 15.31 26.86 3.35
C HIS A 57 15.80 25.44 3.07
N PHE A 58 15.32 24.78 2.01
CA PHE A 58 15.86 23.47 1.64
C PHE A 58 17.29 23.56 1.12
N ILE A 59 17.64 24.62 0.37
CA ILE A 59 19.01 24.83 -0.12
C ILE A 59 19.96 25.06 1.04
N GLN A 60 19.54 25.88 2.03
CA GLN A 60 20.32 26.08 3.25
C GLN A 60 20.51 24.77 4.01
N HIS A 61 19.43 24.00 4.19
CA HIS A 61 19.49 22.68 4.81
C HIS A 61 20.51 21.78 4.11
N TYR A 62 20.45 21.68 2.77
CA TYR A 62 21.41 20.91 1.99
C TYR A 62 22.86 21.41 2.18
N GLN A 63 23.08 22.72 2.23
CA GLN A 63 24.42 23.28 2.44
C GLN A 63 25.01 22.90 3.80
N GLU A 64 24.17 22.90 4.84
CA GLU A 64 24.51 22.58 6.23
C GLU A 64 24.72 21.08 6.47
N THR A 65 23.81 20.23 5.97
CA THR A 65 23.77 18.78 6.31
C THR A 65 24.30 17.88 5.21
N LYS A 66 24.43 18.38 3.99
CA LYS A 66 24.67 17.61 2.76
C LYS A 66 23.57 16.60 2.42
N HIS A 67 22.39 16.71 3.02
CA HIS A 67 21.23 15.92 2.61
C HIS A 67 20.73 16.39 1.24
N CYS A 68 21.10 15.64 0.20
CA CYS A 68 20.92 16.08 -1.17
C CYS A 68 19.59 15.65 -1.80
N LEU A 69 18.85 14.72 -1.20
CA LEU A 69 17.61 14.18 -1.75
C LEU A 69 16.38 14.74 -1.04
N SER A 70 15.39 15.13 -1.85
CA SER A 70 14.16 15.76 -1.39
C SER A 70 12.96 15.32 -2.21
N VAL A 71 11.78 15.31 -1.59
CA VAL A 71 10.49 15.07 -2.26
C VAL A 71 9.64 16.31 -2.12
N ASN A 72 9.04 16.77 -3.21
CA ASN A 72 8.04 17.83 -3.15
C ASN A 72 6.74 17.29 -2.53
N CYS A 73 6.22 17.96 -1.50
CA CYS A 73 5.06 17.46 -0.75
C CYS A 73 3.74 17.51 -1.55
N SER A 74 3.67 18.30 -2.62
CA SER A 74 2.44 18.51 -3.41
C SER A 74 2.39 17.62 -4.66
N ASN A 75 3.49 17.55 -5.40
CA ASN A 75 3.54 16.83 -6.68
C ASN A 75 4.44 15.60 -6.63
N ASN A 76 4.99 15.28 -5.45
CA ASN A 76 5.70 14.05 -5.18
C ASN A 76 6.97 13.81 -6.04
N LEU A 77 7.43 14.85 -6.74
CA LEU A 77 8.65 14.79 -7.54
C LEU A 77 9.88 14.74 -6.62
N ILE A 78 10.85 13.91 -6.99
CA ILE A 78 12.10 13.78 -6.27
C ILE A 78 13.18 14.61 -6.94
N TYR A 79 13.87 15.44 -6.15
CA TYR A 79 14.97 16.27 -6.61
C TYR A 79 16.25 15.99 -5.84
N CYS A 80 17.34 15.82 -6.58
CA CYS A 80 18.69 15.67 -6.05
C CYS A 80 19.45 16.99 -6.20
N TYR A 81 19.72 17.68 -5.08
CA TYR A 81 20.46 18.94 -5.02
C TYR A 81 21.96 18.80 -5.35
N SER A 82 22.53 17.60 -5.17
CA SER A 82 23.91 17.31 -5.56
C SER A 82 24.03 17.20 -7.08
N CYS A 83 23.14 16.42 -7.71
CA CYS A 83 23.12 16.23 -9.16
C CYS A 83 22.41 17.35 -9.94
N ARG A 84 21.66 18.21 -9.24
CA ARG A 84 20.77 19.25 -9.78
C ARG A 84 19.74 18.73 -10.79
N LYS A 85 19.19 17.55 -10.52
CA LYS A 85 18.26 16.85 -11.43
C LYS A 85 17.08 16.24 -10.70
N PHE A 86 15.97 16.14 -11.42
CA PHE A 86 14.82 15.34 -11.02
C PHE A 86 15.09 13.86 -11.30
N LEU A 87 14.66 13.00 -10.38
CA LEU A 87 14.69 11.55 -10.58
C LEU A 87 13.39 11.07 -11.25
N ASP A 88 13.50 10.03 -12.05
CA ASP A 88 12.40 9.52 -12.88
C ASP A 88 11.29 8.81 -12.08
N ALA A 89 10.10 8.72 -12.68
CA ALA A 89 8.89 8.14 -12.12
C ALA A 89 9.04 6.66 -11.74
N GLU A 90 9.88 5.90 -12.45
CA GLU A 90 10.12 4.48 -12.14
C GLU A 90 10.79 4.29 -10.77
N VAL A 91 11.71 5.19 -10.41
CA VAL A 91 12.33 5.20 -9.06
C VAL A 91 11.29 5.58 -8.02
N ILE A 92 10.46 6.59 -8.29
CA ILE A 92 9.35 7.00 -7.43
C ILE A 92 8.38 5.83 -7.16
N GLN A 93 8.05 5.02 -8.17
CA GLN A 93 7.19 3.85 -8.01
C GLN A 93 7.81 2.77 -7.13
N LYS A 94 9.09 2.41 -7.36
CA LYS A 94 9.80 1.42 -6.53
C LYS A 94 9.91 1.86 -5.07
N LEU A 95 10.03 3.16 -4.86
CA LEU A 95 10.10 3.79 -3.55
C LEU A 95 8.76 3.77 -2.80
N TRP A 96 7.65 4.08 -3.46
CA TRP A 96 6.33 4.02 -2.82
C TRP A 96 5.76 2.61 -2.69
N ALA A 97 6.17 1.68 -3.55
CA ALA A 97 5.77 0.27 -3.44
C ALA A 97 6.33 -0.39 -2.17
N LYS A 98 7.52 0.04 -1.71
CA LYS A 98 8.16 -0.50 -0.49
C LYS A 98 7.77 0.22 0.81
N GLY A 99 7.15 1.40 0.73
CA GLY A 99 6.92 2.29 1.88
C GLY A 99 5.46 2.47 2.33
N ARG A 100 4.48 1.74 1.79
CA ARG A 100 3.16 1.66 2.43
C ARG A 100 2.97 0.29 3.05
N SER A 101 3.29 0.18 4.33
CA SER A 101 2.74 -0.89 5.15
C SER A 101 1.23 -0.88 4.98
N SER A 102 0.64 -2.05 4.74
CA SER A 102 -0.80 -2.22 4.65
C SER A 102 -1.51 -1.60 5.87
N SER A 103 -0.85 -1.60 7.04
CA SER A 103 -1.28 -0.98 8.30
C SER A 103 -1.66 0.49 8.18
N SER A 104 -0.81 1.36 7.60
CA SER A 104 -1.08 2.81 7.59
C SER A 104 -2.20 3.21 6.61
N LYS A 105 -2.39 2.43 5.54
CA LYS A 105 -3.55 2.56 4.65
C LYS A 105 -4.84 2.13 5.36
N LEU A 106 -4.79 1.02 6.10
CA LEU A 106 -5.94 0.51 6.85
C LEU A 106 -6.37 1.52 7.93
N GLU A 107 -5.43 2.06 8.70
CA GLU A 107 -5.68 3.09 9.73
C GLU A 107 -6.37 4.34 9.17
N SER A 108 -5.93 4.82 8.00
CA SER A 108 -6.56 5.97 7.34
C SER A 108 -7.99 5.67 6.87
N ILE A 109 -8.26 4.44 6.42
CA ILE A 109 -9.60 4.06 5.98
C ILE A 109 -10.52 3.80 7.18
N ASP A 110 -9.99 3.22 8.27
CA ASP A 110 -10.71 3.04 9.53
C ASP A 110 -11.22 4.38 10.07
N ALA A 111 -10.38 5.42 10.04
CA ALA A 111 -10.79 6.77 10.44
C ALA A 111 -11.95 7.31 9.58
N MET A 112 -11.89 7.12 8.25
CA MET A 112 -12.96 7.53 7.34
C MET A 112 -14.27 6.74 7.58
N ILE A 113 -14.18 5.44 7.89
CA ILE A 113 -15.35 4.61 8.18
C ILE A 113 -16.07 5.07 9.45
N VAL A 114 -15.32 5.50 10.48
CA VAL A 114 -15.91 6.06 11.70
C VAL A 114 -16.71 7.32 11.41
N ASP A 115 -16.15 8.26 10.63
CA ASP A 115 -16.86 9.50 10.24
C ASP A 115 -18.13 9.18 9.45
N VAL A 116 -18.06 8.19 8.57
CA VAL A 116 -19.18 7.73 7.77
C VAL A 116 -20.27 7.11 8.64
N ILE A 117 -19.94 6.28 9.63
CA ILE A 117 -20.90 5.67 10.56
C ILE A 117 -21.65 6.75 11.37
N ASP A 118 -20.96 7.81 11.82
CA ASP A 118 -21.60 8.97 12.47
C ASP A 118 -22.66 9.62 11.57
N LEU A 119 -22.31 9.84 10.30
CA LEU A 119 -23.23 10.42 9.31
C LEU A 119 -24.45 9.52 9.03
N LEU A 120 -24.25 8.20 8.99
CA LEU A 120 -25.33 7.24 8.76
C LEU A 120 -26.32 7.18 9.93
N SER A 121 -25.86 7.44 11.15
CA SER A 121 -26.66 7.36 12.38
C SER A 121 -27.67 8.50 12.57
N LYS A 122 -27.64 9.52 11.70
CA LYS A 122 -28.53 10.69 11.79
C LYS A 122 -29.94 10.39 11.26
N PRO A 123 -31.03 10.73 12.01
CA PRO A 123 -32.41 10.45 11.62
C PRO A 123 -32.85 11.20 10.36
N ILE A 124 -33.75 10.61 9.56
CA ILE A 124 -34.36 11.24 8.38
C ILE A 124 -35.84 11.56 8.69
N PRO A 125 -36.32 12.81 8.51
CA PRO A 125 -37.73 13.17 8.74
C PRO A 125 -38.69 12.56 7.70
N SER A 126 -39.86 12.08 8.14
CA SER A 126 -40.89 11.43 7.30
C SER A 126 -42.01 12.41 6.91
N ILE A 127 -42.49 12.40 5.66
CA ILE A 127 -43.65 13.20 5.19
C ILE A 127 -44.55 12.34 4.29
N ASN A 128 -45.86 12.33 4.56
CA ASN A 128 -46.88 11.53 3.85
C ASN A 128 -48.14 12.37 3.63
N VAL A 129 -48.69 12.44 2.40
CA VAL A 129 -50.05 12.96 2.14
C VAL A 129 -50.69 12.25 0.94
N HIS A 130 -51.96 11.85 1.08
CA HIS A 130 -52.82 11.26 0.06
C HIS A 130 -54.15 12.03 -0.02
N PRO A 131 -54.77 12.29 -1.20
CA PRO A 131 -56.07 12.95 -1.30
C PRO A 131 -57.16 12.09 -1.95
N GLN A 132 -58.43 12.39 -1.65
CA GLN A 132 -59.58 11.88 -2.42
C GLN A 132 -60.76 12.85 -2.42
N LEU A 133 -61.34 13.05 -3.62
CA LEU A 133 -62.49 13.88 -3.99
C LEU A 133 -63.79 13.06 -3.96
N ASP A 134 -64.95 13.73 -3.90
CA ASP A 134 -66.18 13.26 -4.57
C ASP A 134 -67.18 14.40 -4.84
N VAL A 135 -68.00 14.20 -5.88
CA VAL A 135 -68.73 15.20 -6.68
C VAL A 135 -70.25 14.98 -6.61
N GLN A 136 -71.02 16.00 -7.05
CA GLN A 136 -72.35 16.03 -7.72
C GLN A 136 -73.45 16.79 -6.92
N SER A 137 -74.44 17.51 -7.48
CA SER A 137 -75.01 17.65 -8.83
C SER A 137 -75.97 18.88 -8.97
N PHE A 138 -76.12 19.36 -10.22
CA PHE A 138 -77.21 20.03 -10.98
C PHE A 138 -78.12 21.19 -10.48
N GLY A 139 -78.30 22.18 -11.39
CA GLY A 139 -79.62 22.70 -11.80
C GLY A 139 -79.86 24.22 -11.82
N GLY A 140 -79.77 24.87 -13.00
CA GLY A 140 -80.54 26.09 -13.35
C GLY A 140 -79.76 27.37 -13.71
N GLN A 141 -80.11 27.96 -14.87
CA GLN A 141 -79.73 29.28 -15.44
C GLN A 141 -78.35 29.34 -16.12
N ASP A 142 -78.35 29.50 -17.44
CA ASP A 142 -77.26 29.19 -18.39
C ASP A 142 -75.87 29.67 -17.92
N GLU A 143 -75.76 30.91 -17.44
CA GLU A 143 -74.48 31.48 -16.97
C GLU A 143 -74.06 31.00 -15.57
N LEU A 144 -75.03 30.78 -14.66
CA LEU A 144 -74.77 30.26 -13.30
C LEU A 144 -74.47 28.75 -13.33
N ALA A 145 -75.14 28.00 -14.22
CA ALA A 145 -74.87 26.59 -14.46
C ALA A 145 -73.48 26.39 -15.08
N LEU A 146 -73.10 27.23 -16.05
CA LEU A 146 -71.76 27.27 -16.61
C LEU A 146 -70.72 27.64 -15.54
N ALA A 147 -71.00 28.61 -14.67
CA ALA A 147 -70.09 28.97 -13.58
C ALA A 147 -69.92 27.84 -12.54
N LYS A 148 -71.00 27.15 -12.17
CA LYS A 148 -70.94 25.97 -11.28
C LYS A 148 -70.15 24.83 -11.92
N GLU A 149 -70.36 24.58 -13.21
CA GLU A 149 -69.61 23.57 -13.98
C GLU A 149 -68.13 23.92 -14.10
N GLY A 150 -67.83 25.19 -14.39
CA GLY A 150 -66.47 25.71 -14.48
C GLY A 150 -65.72 25.57 -13.16
N LEU A 151 -66.33 25.99 -12.04
CA LEU A 151 -65.74 25.79 -10.70
C LEU A 151 -65.54 24.32 -10.38
N ARG A 152 -66.51 23.45 -10.71
CA ARG A 152 -66.36 22.00 -10.52
C ARG A 152 -65.14 21.45 -11.25
N LYS A 153 -64.98 21.79 -12.54
CA LYS A 153 -63.80 21.37 -13.32
C LYS A 153 -62.49 21.86 -12.70
N ILE A 154 -62.45 23.10 -12.20
CA ILE A 154 -61.27 23.65 -11.52
C ILE A 154 -60.99 22.90 -10.22
N PHE A 155 -62.02 22.55 -9.43
CA PHE A 155 -61.86 21.74 -8.21
C PHE A 155 -61.38 20.31 -8.52
N ASP A 156 -61.90 19.69 -9.57
CA ASP A 156 -61.48 18.35 -10.01
C ASP A 156 -59.99 18.33 -10.44
N CYS A 157 -59.48 19.45 -10.96
CA CYS A 157 -58.06 19.63 -11.27
C CYS A 157 -57.18 19.90 -10.04
N GLY A 158 -57.77 20.15 -8.87
CA GLY A 158 -57.09 20.37 -7.60
C GLY A 158 -56.43 21.74 -7.45
N LEU A 159 -56.03 22.08 -6.21
CA LEU A 159 -55.52 23.41 -5.83
C LEU A 159 -54.33 23.90 -6.67
N LYS A 160 -53.49 22.98 -7.16
CA LYS A 160 -52.33 23.33 -8.01
C LYS A 160 -52.73 24.00 -9.34
N ALA A 161 -53.90 23.67 -9.87
CA ALA A 161 -54.36 24.21 -11.15
C ALA A 161 -54.57 25.74 -11.08
N LEU A 162 -54.89 26.29 -9.91
CA LEU A 162 -55.07 27.72 -9.67
C LEU A 162 -53.76 28.52 -9.74
N ALA A 163 -52.61 27.85 -9.89
CA ALA A 163 -51.33 28.51 -10.12
C ALA A 163 -51.16 28.98 -11.58
N ASP A 164 -51.96 28.42 -12.50
CA ASP A 164 -52.04 28.93 -13.87
C ASP A 164 -52.86 30.23 -13.87
N PRO A 165 -52.31 31.35 -14.38
CA PRO A 165 -53.00 32.64 -14.38
C PRO A 165 -54.38 32.61 -15.07
N LYS A 166 -54.56 31.78 -16.11
CA LYS A 166 -55.83 31.66 -16.83
C LYS A 166 -56.87 30.89 -16.01
N VAL A 167 -56.45 29.80 -15.36
CA VAL A 167 -57.33 29.02 -14.48
C VAL A 167 -57.71 29.85 -13.24
N GLN A 168 -56.79 30.67 -12.73
CA GLN A 168 -57.04 31.61 -11.65
C GLN A 168 -58.05 32.69 -12.05
N GLU A 169 -57.92 33.24 -13.26
CA GLU A 169 -58.88 34.21 -13.83
C GLU A 169 -60.27 33.58 -14.03
N GLU A 170 -60.34 32.37 -14.60
CA GLU A 170 -61.58 31.60 -14.74
C GLU A 170 -62.23 31.31 -13.38
N PHE A 171 -61.44 30.94 -12.37
CA PHE A 171 -61.94 30.73 -11.00
C PHE A 171 -62.53 32.01 -10.41
N LEU A 172 -61.85 33.14 -10.55
CA LEU A 172 -62.32 34.45 -10.06
C LEU A 172 -63.60 34.88 -10.78
N LEU A 173 -63.71 34.61 -12.09
CA LEU A 173 -64.88 34.90 -12.89
C LEU A 173 -66.09 34.05 -12.45
N TYR A 174 -65.94 32.72 -12.45
CA TYR A 174 -67.03 31.81 -12.08
C TYR A 174 -67.46 31.98 -10.62
N SER A 175 -66.52 32.22 -9.70
CA SER A 175 -66.84 32.50 -8.30
C SER A 175 -67.53 33.86 -8.12
N ALA A 176 -67.25 34.88 -8.95
CA ALA A 176 -67.99 36.15 -8.93
C ALA A 176 -69.45 35.99 -9.38
N THR A 177 -69.68 35.21 -10.43
CA THR A 177 -71.03 34.86 -10.88
C THR A 177 -71.81 34.11 -9.80
N LEU A 178 -71.16 33.18 -9.09
CA LEU A 178 -71.78 32.43 -8.00
C LEU A 178 -72.09 33.31 -6.76
N LEU A 179 -71.22 34.24 -6.40
CA LEU A 179 -71.42 35.16 -5.25
C LEU A 179 -72.51 36.20 -5.48
N SER A 180 -72.79 36.52 -6.76
CA SER A 180 -73.80 37.50 -7.19
C SER A 180 -75.20 36.89 -7.31
N ALA A 181 -75.31 35.56 -7.30
CA ALA A 181 -76.59 34.86 -7.36
C ALA A 181 -77.34 34.94 -6.02
N GLU A 182 -78.63 35.30 -6.05
CA GLU A 182 -79.51 35.34 -4.86
C GLU A 182 -79.66 33.97 -4.17
N SER A 183 -79.44 32.89 -4.92
CA SER A 183 -79.50 31.50 -4.44
C SER A 183 -78.20 30.99 -3.79
N CYS A 184 -77.16 31.82 -3.66
CA CYS A 184 -75.89 31.42 -3.08
C CYS A 184 -75.98 31.27 -1.54
N PRO A 185 -75.65 30.08 -0.97
CA PRO A 185 -75.68 29.88 0.47
C PRO A 185 -74.74 30.83 1.23
N SER A 186 -75.20 31.34 2.37
CA SER A 186 -74.49 32.35 3.17
C SER A 186 -73.08 31.91 3.58
N GLU A 187 -72.93 30.65 3.98
CA GLU A 187 -71.65 30.05 4.40
C GLU A 187 -70.68 29.90 3.21
N LEU A 188 -71.18 29.42 2.07
CA LEU A 188 -70.39 29.34 0.84
C LEU A 188 -69.94 30.73 0.37
N LYS A 189 -70.81 31.74 0.54
CA LYS A 189 -70.50 33.14 0.22
C LYS A 189 -69.33 33.65 1.04
N VAL A 190 -69.33 33.41 2.36
CA VAL A 190 -68.23 33.79 3.26
C VAL A 190 -66.94 33.05 2.89
N ASN A 191 -66.99 31.74 2.69
CA ASN A 191 -65.82 30.92 2.41
C ASN A 191 -65.17 31.28 1.05
N LEU A 192 -65.98 31.45 -0.01
CA LEU A 192 -65.47 31.87 -1.32
C LEU A 192 -64.96 33.30 -1.30
N SER A 193 -65.63 34.23 -0.62
CA SER A 193 -65.12 35.60 -0.47
C SER A 193 -63.77 35.61 0.24
N SER A 194 -63.62 34.83 1.32
CA SER A 194 -62.36 34.71 2.06
C SER A 194 -61.26 34.07 1.21
N PHE A 195 -61.53 32.96 0.52
CA PHE A 195 -60.55 32.25 -0.30
C PHE A 195 -60.09 33.06 -1.52
N ARG A 196 -60.94 33.96 -2.03
CA ARG A 196 -60.57 34.88 -3.11
C ARG A 196 -59.63 35.99 -2.65
N CYS A 197 -59.77 36.47 -1.41
CA CYS A 197 -58.86 37.44 -0.82
C CYS A 197 -57.50 36.75 -0.59
N ASN A 198 -56.49 37.11 -1.40
CA ASN A 198 -55.13 36.56 -1.39
C ASN A 198 -54.91 35.26 -2.19
N LEU A 199 -55.87 34.87 -3.05
CA LEU A 199 -55.77 33.65 -3.87
C LEU A 199 -54.43 33.50 -4.62
N SER A 200 -53.92 34.59 -5.21
CA SER A 200 -52.67 34.57 -5.97
C SER A 200 -51.45 34.30 -5.06
N GLU A 201 -51.40 34.95 -3.90
CA GLU A 201 -50.32 34.80 -2.91
C GLU A 201 -50.34 33.40 -2.28
N GLU A 202 -51.51 32.93 -1.85
CA GLU A 202 -51.67 31.61 -1.22
C GLU A 202 -51.39 30.47 -2.20
N THR A 203 -51.82 30.60 -3.46
CA THR A 203 -51.56 29.55 -4.46
C THR A 203 -50.08 29.52 -4.87
N SER A 204 -49.43 30.69 -4.97
CA SER A 204 -47.98 30.77 -5.19
C SER A 204 -47.21 30.15 -4.03
N ALA A 205 -47.60 30.45 -2.79
CA ALA A 205 -47.02 29.84 -1.59
C ALA A 205 -47.23 28.32 -1.53
N PHE A 206 -48.42 27.84 -1.91
CA PHE A 206 -48.73 26.41 -1.96
C PHE A 206 -47.87 25.66 -2.98
N VAL A 207 -47.72 26.19 -4.21
CA VAL A 207 -46.86 25.58 -5.24
C VAL A 207 -45.42 25.54 -4.77
N LYS A 208 -44.92 26.65 -4.21
CA LYS A 208 -43.57 26.72 -3.65
C LYS A 208 -43.36 25.66 -2.56
N ALA A 209 -44.29 25.53 -1.62
CA ALA A 209 -44.22 24.51 -0.56
C ALA A 209 -44.25 23.08 -1.12
N GLN A 210 -45.03 22.82 -2.17
CA GLN A 210 -45.07 21.51 -2.83
C GLN A 210 -43.75 21.20 -3.57
N ASP A 211 -43.16 22.18 -4.24
CA ASP A 211 -41.87 22.02 -4.91
C ASP A 211 -40.75 21.80 -3.88
N GLU A 212 -40.74 22.54 -2.77
CA GLU A 212 -39.83 22.32 -1.64
C GLU A 212 -39.99 20.92 -1.05
N LEU A 213 -41.23 20.44 -0.89
CA LEU A 213 -41.51 19.08 -0.41
C LEU A 213 -41.01 18.00 -1.38
N LYS A 214 -41.17 18.23 -2.69
CA LYS A 214 -40.65 17.33 -3.71
C LYS A 214 -39.12 17.28 -3.68
N VAL A 215 -38.45 18.43 -3.60
CA VAL A 215 -36.99 18.52 -3.45
C VAL A 215 -36.53 17.78 -2.19
N ALA A 216 -37.24 17.93 -1.07
CA ALA A 216 -36.93 17.20 0.16
C ALA A 216 -37.10 15.68 0.02
N SER A 217 -38.15 15.23 -0.66
CA SER A 217 -38.39 13.82 -0.97
C SER A 217 -37.29 13.23 -1.86
N ASP A 218 -36.93 13.92 -2.94
CA ASP A 218 -35.87 13.50 -3.88
C ASP A 218 -34.51 13.45 -3.16
N LEU A 219 -34.24 14.42 -2.30
CA LEU A 219 -33.03 14.44 -1.47
C LEU A 219 -33.01 13.28 -0.47
N SER A 220 -34.14 12.97 0.18
CA SER A 220 -34.28 11.84 1.11
C SER A 220 -34.02 10.49 0.42
N ALA A 221 -34.58 10.30 -0.78
CA ALA A 221 -34.33 9.12 -1.61
C ALA A 221 -32.84 9.03 -2.00
N SER A 222 -32.23 10.14 -2.44
CA SER A 222 -30.80 10.20 -2.77
C SER A 222 -29.89 9.87 -1.58
N ILE A 223 -30.21 10.40 -0.40
CA ILE A 223 -29.48 10.10 0.84
C ILE A 223 -29.59 8.61 1.15
N THR A 224 -30.79 8.03 1.08
CA THR A 224 -31.02 6.60 1.35
C THR A 224 -30.21 5.71 0.41
N GLN A 225 -30.19 6.03 -0.89
CA GLN A 225 -29.37 5.32 -1.87
C GLN A 225 -27.87 5.42 -1.54
N LYS A 226 -27.37 6.62 -1.21
CA LYS A 226 -25.97 6.82 -0.82
C LYS A 226 -25.63 6.05 0.46
N LYS A 227 -26.52 6.03 1.47
CA LYS A 227 -26.35 5.24 2.70
C LYS A 227 -26.16 3.75 2.37
N PHE A 228 -26.97 3.21 1.47
CA PHE A 228 -26.87 1.81 1.05
C PHE A 228 -25.53 1.48 0.39
N VAL A 229 -25.09 2.30 -0.58
CA VAL A 229 -23.81 2.09 -1.28
C VAL A 229 -22.63 2.11 -0.31
N VAL A 230 -22.65 3.05 0.63
CA VAL A 230 -21.62 3.18 1.66
C VAL A 230 -21.56 1.94 2.55
N LEU A 231 -22.70 1.46 3.05
CA LEU A 231 -22.75 0.24 3.88
C LEU A 231 -22.19 -0.99 3.13
N GLN A 232 -22.50 -1.12 1.84
CA GLN A 232 -21.95 -2.18 1.01
C GLN A 232 -20.42 -2.07 0.86
N GLN A 233 -19.89 -0.86 0.72
CA GLN A 233 -18.45 -0.63 0.62
C GLN A 233 -17.72 -0.90 1.94
N THR A 234 -18.28 -0.50 3.07
CA THR A 234 -17.74 -0.81 4.40
C THR A 234 -17.61 -2.31 4.61
N SER A 235 -18.65 -3.08 4.26
CA SER A 235 -18.62 -4.54 4.37
C SER A 235 -17.52 -5.18 3.49
N LYS A 236 -17.32 -4.69 2.26
CA LYS A 236 -16.23 -5.19 1.39
C LYS A 236 -14.85 -4.84 1.93
N TYR A 237 -14.71 -3.63 2.49
CA TYR A 237 -13.47 -3.22 3.12
C TYR A 237 -13.09 -4.14 4.30
N ASP A 238 -14.05 -4.50 5.15
CA ASP A 238 -13.81 -5.40 6.29
C ASP A 238 -13.32 -6.79 5.85
N GLU A 239 -13.83 -7.30 4.74
CA GLU A 239 -13.39 -8.58 4.17
C GLU A 239 -11.95 -8.48 3.65
N VAL A 240 -11.65 -7.47 2.84
CA VAL A 240 -10.29 -7.21 2.33
C VAL A 240 -9.30 -6.97 3.47
N LYS A 241 -9.71 -6.26 4.52
CA LYS A 241 -8.88 -6.01 5.71
C LYS A 241 -8.48 -7.31 6.39
N LYS A 242 -9.40 -8.27 6.54
CA LYS A 242 -9.09 -9.59 7.11
C LYS A 242 -8.09 -10.37 6.25
N GLU A 243 -8.24 -10.34 4.93
CA GLU A 243 -7.31 -11.00 4.01
C GLU A 243 -5.89 -10.40 4.06
N ILE A 244 -5.81 -9.07 4.19
CA ILE A 244 -4.55 -8.36 4.35
C ILE A 244 -3.85 -8.80 5.64
N VAL A 245 -4.55 -8.78 6.78
CA VAL A 245 -3.98 -9.20 8.07
C VAL A 245 -3.48 -10.64 8.02
N ALA A 246 -4.28 -11.57 7.46
CA ALA A 246 -3.88 -12.97 7.30
C ALA A 246 -2.66 -13.13 6.38
N SER A 247 -2.52 -12.26 5.36
CA SER A 247 -1.36 -12.25 4.47
C SER A 247 -0.12 -11.72 5.18
N ASP A 248 -0.24 -10.66 5.98
CA ASP A 248 0.85 -10.10 6.77
C ASP A 248 1.40 -11.12 7.79
N GLU A 249 0.52 -11.90 8.43
CA GLU A 249 0.92 -13.01 9.31
C GLU A 249 1.72 -14.09 8.56
N LYS A 250 1.27 -14.49 7.37
CA LYS A 250 2.01 -15.44 6.51
C LYS A 250 3.37 -14.89 6.11
N VAL A 251 3.44 -13.62 5.73
CA VAL A 251 4.70 -12.94 5.39
C VAL A 251 5.65 -12.92 6.59
N ALA A 252 5.16 -12.67 7.80
CA ALA A 252 5.96 -12.75 9.02
C ALA A 252 6.51 -14.17 9.25
N GLY A 253 5.67 -15.20 9.04
CA GLY A 253 6.08 -16.61 9.11
C GLY A 253 7.19 -16.95 8.10
N PHE A 254 7.05 -16.52 6.85
CA PHE A 254 8.08 -16.73 5.83
C PHE A 254 9.39 -16.00 6.16
N LYS A 255 9.32 -14.76 6.67
CA LYS A 255 10.51 -14.02 7.12
C LYS A 255 11.24 -14.76 8.24
N ALA A 256 10.52 -15.32 9.20
CA ALA A 256 11.13 -16.12 10.28
C ALA A 256 11.81 -17.38 9.73
N MET A 257 11.17 -18.07 8.78
CA MET A 257 11.74 -19.26 8.14
C MET A 257 13.00 -18.94 7.33
N ILE A 258 13.02 -17.82 6.60
CA ILE A 258 14.21 -17.34 5.88
C ILE A 258 15.37 -17.13 6.86
N LYS A 259 15.11 -16.47 7.99
CA LYS A 259 16.13 -16.21 9.01
C LYS A 259 16.72 -17.49 9.61
N GLU A 260 15.88 -18.51 9.82
CA GLU A 260 16.36 -19.83 10.28
C GLU A 260 17.22 -20.53 9.23
N LEU A 261 16.82 -20.48 7.96
CA LEU A 261 17.61 -21.04 6.86
C LEU A 261 18.95 -20.33 6.69
N GLU A 262 19.00 -19.01 6.82
CA GLU A 262 20.25 -18.23 6.80
C GLU A 262 21.22 -18.69 7.91
N GLU A 263 20.72 -18.94 9.11
CA GLU A 263 21.55 -19.44 10.22
C GLU A 263 22.01 -20.89 9.97
N GLN A 264 21.17 -21.73 9.35
CA GLN A 264 21.57 -23.08 8.94
C GLN A 264 22.68 -23.07 7.89
N ILE A 265 22.58 -22.19 6.87
CA ILE A 265 23.61 -22.04 5.84
C ILE A 265 24.93 -21.64 6.50
N LYS A 266 24.90 -20.65 7.40
CA LYS A 266 26.09 -20.20 8.13
C LYS A 266 26.75 -21.32 8.94
N ARG A 267 25.95 -22.20 9.57
CA ARG A 267 26.47 -23.39 10.26
C ARG A 267 27.14 -24.36 9.29
N LEU A 268 26.53 -24.62 8.13
CA LEU A 268 27.09 -25.50 7.11
C LEU A 268 28.40 -24.95 6.52
N GLU A 269 28.48 -23.63 6.28
CA GLU A 269 29.70 -22.98 5.81
C GLU A 269 30.87 -23.14 6.81
N ALA A 270 30.59 -23.02 8.12
CA ALA A 270 31.59 -23.25 9.16
C ALA A 270 32.07 -24.72 9.20
N CYS A 271 31.15 -25.68 9.04
CA CYS A 271 31.51 -27.09 8.92
C CYS A 271 32.38 -27.35 7.69
N LEU A 272 32.02 -26.77 6.53
CA LEU A 272 32.79 -26.90 5.29
C LEU A 272 34.21 -26.38 5.46
N ALA A 273 34.39 -25.17 6.01
CA ALA A 273 35.71 -24.59 6.25
C ALA A 273 36.58 -25.46 7.18
N THR A 274 35.95 -26.14 8.16
CA THR A 274 36.65 -27.08 9.05
C THR A 274 37.16 -28.30 8.28
N GLU A 275 36.32 -28.88 7.43
CA GLU A 275 36.71 -30.04 6.61
C GLU A 275 37.76 -29.68 5.55
N GLU A 276 37.69 -28.49 4.95
CA GLU A 276 38.72 -27.98 4.05
C GLU A 276 40.08 -27.85 4.77
N SER A 277 40.09 -27.32 6.00
CA SER A 277 41.31 -27.26 6.81
C SER A 277 41.85 -28.64 7.17
N ASN A 278 40.98 -29.59 7.50
CA ASN A 278 41.36 -30.98 7.78
C ASN A 278 41.98 -31.64 6.54
N ARG A 279 41.41 -31.41 5.36
CA ARG A 279 41.93 -31.92 4.09
C ARG A 279 43.34 -31.43 3.81
N VAL A 280 43.62 -30.14 4.04
CA VAL A 280 44.99 -29.57 3.90
C VAL A 280 45.98 -30.29 4.82
N LYS A 281 45.63 -30.52 6.09
CA LYS A 281 46.48 -31.25 7.03
C LYS A 281 46.74 -32.69 6.61
N ILE A 282 45.73 -33.35 6.04
CA ILE A 282 45.87 -34.71 5.49
C ILE A 282 46.85 -34.70 4.31
N ASP A 283 46.72 -33.76 3.37
CA ASP A 283 47.61 -33.63 2.22
C ASP A 283 49.07 -33.37 2.66
N GLU A 284 49.29 -32.53 3.68
CA GLU A 284 50.61 -32.32 4.29
C GLU A 284 51.19 -33.60 4.91
N ALA A 285 50.36 -34.37 5.63
CA ALA A 285 50.76 -35.64 6.22
C ALA A 285 51.13 -36.67 5.15
N ILE A 286 50.36 -36.75 4.06
CA ILE A 286 50.65 -37.61 2.91
C ILE A 286 52.00 -37.20 2.30
N GLY A 287 52.23 -35.91 2.03
CA GLY A 287 53.51 -35.44 1.49
C GLY A 287 54.71 -35.75 2.39
N SER A 288 54.54 -35.70 3.72
CA SER A 288 55.56 -36.13 4.67
C SER A 288 55.87 -37.62 4.56
N ILE A 289 54.84 -38.47 4.46
CA ILE A 289 54.99 -39.92 4.29
C ILE A 289 55.69 -40.23 2.97
N GLU A 290 55.28 -39.61 1.86
CA GLU A 290 55.92 -39.79 0.55
C GLU A 290 57.42 -39.46 0.59
N LYS A 291 57.80 -38.38 1.27
CA LYS A 291 59.20 -38.01 1.46
C LYS A 291 59.98 -39.07 2.26
N GLN A 292 59.39 -39.58 3.34
CA GLN A 292 60.02 -40.63 4.16
C GLN A 292 60.19 -41.93 3.35
N VAL A 293 59.15 -42.36 2.64
CA VAL A 293 59.19 -43.57 1.80
C VAL A 293 60.23 -43.43 0.68
N THR A 294 60.29 -42.26 0.03
CA THR A 294 61.29 -41.99 -1.02
C THR A 294 62.71 -42.06 -0.46
N THR A 295 62.95 -41.43 0.68
CA THR A 295 64.25 -41.45 1.36
C THR A 295 64.67 -42.88 1.73
N ALA A 296 63.75 -43.67 2.31
CA ALA A 296 64.01 -45.05 2.68
C ALA A 296 64.28 -45.93 1.45
N ARG A 297 63.51 -45.75 0.37
CA ARG A 297 63.72 -46.45 -0.90
C ARG A 297 65.09 -46.15 -1.48
N ASP A 298 65.47 -44.88 -1.56
CA ASP A 298 66.74 -44.47 -2.16
C ASP A 298 67.94 -44.98 -1.33
N GLY A 299 67.81 -44.97 0.01
CA GLY A 299 68.77 -45.61 0.91
C GLY A 299 68.91 -47.12 0.64
N LEU A 300 67.79 -47.84 0.57
CA LEU A 300 67.80 -49.28 0.26
C LEU A 300 68.43 -49.59 -1.10
N VAL A 301 68.14 -48.79 -2.14
CA VAL A 301 68.74 -48.95 -3.47
C VAL A 301 70.26 -48.78 -3.40
N SER A 302 70.74 -47.78 -2.66
CA SER A 302 72.18 -47.56 -2.43
C SER A 302 72.84 -48.72 -1.69
N ASP A 303 72.23 -49.19 -0.60
CA ASP A 303 72.72 -50.31 0.21
C ASP A 303 72.78 -51.60 -0.61
N LEU A 304 71.76 -51.86 -1.44
CA LEU A 304 71.71 -53.04 -2.31
C LEU A 304 72.82 -53.00 -3.36
N ALA A 305 73.07 -51.84 -3.97
CA ALA A 305 74.16 -51.65 -4.93
C ALA A 305 75.53 -51.89 -4.28
N GLN A 306 75.74 -51.40 -3.05
CA GLN A 306 76.96 -51.65 -2.29
C GLN A 306 77.13 -53.15 -1.96
N ALA A 307 76.06 -53.80 -1.50
CA ALA A 307 76.08 -55.24 -1.21
C ALA A 307 76.45 -56.07 -2.45
N SER A 308 75.85 -55.78 -3.61
CA SER A 308 76.20 -56.42 -4.88
C SER A 308 77.67 -56.20 -5.27
N SER A 309 78.21 -55.00 -5.06
CA SER A 309 79.64 -54.74 -5.33
C SER A 309 80.57 -55.52 -4.40
N MET A 310 80.14 -55.79 -3.16
CA MET A 310 80.93 -56.53 -2.17
C MET A 310 80.83 -58.06 -2.34
N GLU A 311 79.88 -58.57 -3.13
CA GLU A 311 79.58 -60.00 -3.24
C GLU A 311 80.80 -60.83 -3.63
N GLY A 312 81.54 -60.40 -4.66
CA GLY A 312 82.75 -61.10 -5.11
C GLY A 312 83.87 -61.10 -4.05
N SER A 313 84.09 -59.97 -3.37
CA SER A 313 85.10 -59.86 -2.31
C SER A 313 84.73 -60.70 -1.09
N THR A 314 83.44 -60.69 -0.71
CA THR A 314 82.90 -61.47 0.41
C THR A 314 83.02 -62.96 0.12
N GLN A 315 82.69 -63.40 -1.10
CA GLN A 315 82.84 -64.80 -1.49
C GLN A 315 84.30 -65.25 -1.48
N ALA A 316 85.22 -64.39 -1.93
CA ALA A 316 86.65 -64.66 -1.89
C ALA A 316 87.17 -64.74 -0.44
N ALA A 317 86.76 -63.80 0.42
CA ALA A 317 87.11 -63.79 1.84
C ALA A 317 86.60 -65.04 2.56
N ASN A 318 85.35 -65.45 2.31
CA ASN A 318 84.78 -66.68 2.86
C ASN A 318 85.56 -67.93 2.45
N LYS A 319 85.95 -68.04 1.16
CA LYS A 319 86.80 -69.14 0.68
C LYS A 319 88.17 -69.16 1.37
N LEU A 320 88.79 -67.99 1.57
CA LEU A 320 90.08 -67.87 2.25
C LEU A 320 89.99 -68.27 3.72
N VAL A 321 88.99 -67.77 4.45
CA VAL A 321 88.75 -68.12 5.87
C VAL A 321 88.52 -69.63 6.01
N ALA A 322 87.67 -70.23 5.17
CA ALA A 322 87.42 -71.67 5.18
C ALA A 322 88.70 -72.48 4.92
N ARG A 323 89.51 -72.06 3.93
CA ARG A 323 90.81 -72.70 3.66
C ARG A 323 91.74 -72.60 4.87
N LYS A 324 91.92 -71.40 5.45
CA LYS A 324 92.81 -71.19 6.60
C LYS A 324 92.35 -71.94 7.84
N GLN A 325 91.05 -72.02 8.07
CA GLN A 325 90.49 -72.83 9.15
C GLN A 325 90.81 -74.32 8.94
N SER A 326 90.63 -74.83 7.73
CA SER A 326 90.99 -76.22 7.40
C SER A 326 92.49 -76.49 7.55
N ASP A 327 93.36 -75.57 7.09
CA ASP A 327 94.81 -75.66 7.27
C ASP A 327 95.17 -75.75 8.77
N TRP A 328 94.52 -74.92 9.60
CA TRP A 328 94.72 -74.89 11.05
C TRP A 328 94.25 -76.19 11.73
N ASP A 329 93.06 -76.69 11.38
CA ASP A 329 92.52 -77.93 11.95
C ASP A 329 93.39 -79.14 11.57
N ASN A 330 93.92 -79.18 10.35
CA ASN A 330 94.88 -80.19 9.90
C ASN A 330 96.21 -80.11 10.66
N LEU A 331 96.72 -78.90 10.90
CA LEU A 331 97.92 -78.68 11.71
C LEU A 331 97.71 -79.17 13.15
N LYS A 332 96.57 -78.81 13.74
CA LYS A 332 96.18 -79.25 15.10
C LYS A 332 96.11 -80.77 15.18
N LEU A 333 95.47 -81.43 14.22
CA LEU A 333 95.39 -82.89 14.14
C LEU A 333 96.77 -83.54 14.01
N SER A 334 97.64 -82.96 13.19
CA SER A 334 99.01 -83.45 12.99
C SER A 334 99.84 -83.33 14.28
N PHE A 335 99.70 -82.22 15.00
CA PHE A 335 100.36 -82.03 16.30
C PHE A 335 99.85 -83.04 17.34
N THR A 336 98.55 -83.29 17.42
CA THR A 336 97.98 -84.31 18.33
C THR A 336 98.37 -85.75 17.99
N LYS A 337 98.80 -86.03 16.74
CA LYS A 337 99.32 -87.35 16.34
C LYS A 337 100.81 -87.49 16.63
N PHE A 338 101.53 -86.38 16.79
CA PHE A 338 102.96 -86.34 17.07
C PHE A 338 103.26 -86.37 18.58
N ALA A 339 102.40 -85.73 19.38
CA ALA A 339 102.40 -85.81 20.85
C ALA A 339 101.83 -87.13 21.35
#